data_AF-D3DJP6-F1
#
_entry.id   AF-D3DJP6-F1
#
_cell.length_a   1.000
_cell.length_b   1.000
_cell.length_c   1.000
_cell.angle_alpha   90.00
_cell.angle_beta   90.00
_cell.angle_gamma   90.00
#
_symmetry.space_group_name_H-M   'P 1'
#
loop_
_entity.id
_entity.type
_entity.pdbx_description
1 polymer ?
#
loop_
_entity_poly.entity_id
_entity_poly.type
_entity_poly.pdbx_seq_one_letter_code
_entity_poly.pdbx_strand_id
1 'polypeptide(L)' 'MNLVRLQLIYPEEKVKEPILCMVCKNFDVSVNIRTAKVTKDTGMLTVELDGEAEEIERAIKFIQEQGIMVEPLEGQIFSE' A
#
# COMPACT_ATOMS: atom_id res chain seq x y z
N MET A 1 3.27 -6.52 15.91
CA MET A 1 2.27 -6.08 14.91
C MET A 1 2.08 -4.58 14.98
N ASN A 2 2.27 -3.92 13.84
CA ASN A 2 2.13 -2.48 13.65
C ASN A 2 1.08 -2.25 12.57
N LEU A 3 0.31 -1.18 12.69
CA LEU A 3 -0.64 -0.76 11.67
C LEU A 3 -0.18 0.57 11.05
N VAL A 4 -0.08 0.62 9.72
CA VAL A 4 0.30 1.83 8.98
C VAL A 4 -0.77 2.16 7.94
N ARG A 5 -1.22 3.41 7.91
CA ARG A 5 -2.13 3.94 6.88
C ARG A 5 -1.36 4.66 5.78
N LEU A 6 -1.64 4.27 4.55
CA LEU A 6 -0.98 4.81 3.36
C LEU A 6 -2.01 5.22 2.32
N GLN A 7 -1.70 6.29 1.61
CA GLN A 7 -2.30 6.62 0.33
C GLN A 7 -1.38 6.15 -0.79
N LEU A 8 -1.90 5.35 -1.70
CA LEU A 8 -1.23 4.82 -2.86
C LEU A 8 -1.80 5.48 -4.11
N ILE A 9 -0.93 6.07 -4.92
CA ILE A 9 -1.30 6.75 -6.16
C ILE A 9 -0.65 6.00 -7.33
N TYR A 10 -1.49 5.33 -8.10
CA TYR A 10 -1.15 4.55 -9.27
C TYR A 10 -1.19 5.46 -10.51
N PRO A 11 -0.08 5.56 -11.26
CA PRO A 11 -0.11 6.14 -12.60
C PRO A 11 -0.85 5.23 -13.59
N GLU A 12 -1.24 5.77 -14.74
CA GLU A 12 -2.00 5.07 -15.79
C GLU A 12 -1.37 3.73 -16.18
N GLU A 13 -0.05 3.71 -16.33
CA GLU A 13 0.71 2.52 -16.73
C GLU A 13 0.66 1.40 -15.67
N LYS A 14 0.47 1.75 -14.39
CA LYS A 14 0.46 0.80 -13.27
C LYS A 14 -0.93 0.42 -12.78
N VAL A 15 -1.98 1.16 -13.12
CA VAL A 15 -3.35 0.89 -12.65
C VAL A 15 -3.89 -0.48 -13.09
N LYS A 16 -3.30 -1.07 -14.14
CA LYS A 16 -3.66 -2.39 -14.68
C LYS A 16 -2.83 -3.54 -14.08
N GLU A 17 -1.80 -3.22 -13.29
CA GLU A 17 -0.92 -4.22 -12.68
C GLU A 17 -1.43 -4.62 -11.28
N PRO A 18 -1.42 -5.91 -10.92
CA PRO A 18 -1.98 -6.39 -9.66
C PRO A 18 -1.00 -6.23 -8.48
N ILE A 19 -0.45 -5.02 -8.27
CA ILE A 19 0.67 -4.80 -7.35
C ILE A 19 0.31 -5.14 -5.89
N LEU A 20 -0.87 -4.74 -5.39
CA LEU A 20 -1.28 -5.14 -4.03
C LEU A 20 -1.43 -6.65 -3.88
N CYS A 21 -1.82 -7.33 -4.95
CA CYS A 21 -1.90 -8.79 -4.97
C CYS A 21 -0.52 -9.44 -4.87
N MET A 22 0.51 -8.81 -5.47
CA MET A 22 1.90 -9.22 -5.29
C MET A 22 2.39 -8.93 -3.87
N VAL A 23 1.97 -7.81 -3.26
CA VAL A 23 2.33 -7.48 -1.88
C VAL A 23 1.85 -8.57 -0.92
N CYS A 24 0.56 -8.91 -0.94
CA CYS A 24 0.00 -9.96 -0.08
C CYS A 24 0.61 -11.35 -0.30
N LYS A 25 1.24 -11.61 -1.46
CA LYS A 25 1.83 -12.92 -1.79
C LYS A 25 3.30 -13.02 -1.43
N ASN A 26 4.02 -11.91 -1.43
CA ASN A 26 5.48 -11.89 -1.27
C ASN A 26 5.94 -11.36 0.09
N PHE A 27 5.05 -10.72 0.85
CA PHE A 27 5.35 -10.15 2.16
C PHE A 27 4.32 -10.65 3.18
N ASP A 28 4.75 -10.82 4.43
CA ASP A 28 3.90 -11.23 5.54
C ASP A 28 3.18 -10.02 6.13
N VAL A 29 2.33 -9.41 5.29
CA VAL A 29 1.50 -8.26 5.64
C VAL A 29 0.05 -8.49 5.21
N SER A 30 -0.87 -8.08 6.07
CA SER A 30 -2.29 -7.97 5.73
C SER A 30 -2.58 -6.60 5.15
N VAL A 31 -3.21 -6.57 3.97
CA VAL A 31 -3.63 -5.34 3.31
C VAL A 31 -5.14 -5.17 3.47
N ASN A 32 -5.56 -4.05 4.04
CA ASN A 32 -6.96 -3.69 4.15
C ASN A 32 -7.24 -2.39 3.40
N ILE A 33 -8.15 -2.42 2.41
CA ILE A 33 -8.48 -1.25 1.59
C ILE A 33 -9.61 -0.46 2.26
N ARG A 34 -9.34 0.79 2.66
CA ARG A 34 -10.32 1.68 3.28
C ARG A 34 -11.11 2.47 2.25
N THR A 35 -10.46 2.90 1.18
CA THR A 35 -11.11 3.62 0.08
C THR A 35 -10.33 3.35 -1.20
N ALA A 36 -11.03 3.21 -2.32
CA ALA A 36 -10.40 3.07 -3.63
C ALA A 36 -11.19 3.89 -4.65
N LYS A 37 -10.49 4.76 -5.37
CA LYS A 37 -10.99 5.47 -6.54
C LYS A 37 -10.12 5.10 -7.73
N VAL A 38 -10.65 4.27 -8.61
CA VAL A 38 -9.95 3.80 -9.80
C VAL A 38 -10.66 4.34 -11.04
N THR A 39 -9.92 5.04 -11.88
CA THR A 39 -10.36 5.50 -13.20
C THR A 39 -9.57 4.78 -14.29
N LYS A 40 -9.78 5.14 -15.56
CA LYS A 40 -8.99 4.58 -16.67
C LYS A 40 -7.52 4.99 -16.60
N ASP A 41 -7.26 6.17 -16.05
CA ASP A 41 -5.97 6.85 -16.19
C ASP A 41 -5.21 6.90 -14.85
N THR A 42 -5.87 6.67 -13.72
CA THR A 42 -5.21 6.69 -12.40
C THR A 42 -5.98 5.87 -11.37
N GLY A 43 -5.27 5.39 -10.35
CA GLY A 43 -5.86 4.77 -9.17
C GLY A 43 -5.38 5.48 -7.91
N MET A 44 -6.30 5.86 -7.03
CA MET A 44 -5.96 6.37 -5.70
C MET A 44 -6.60 5.46 -4.65
N LEU A 45 -5.77 4.83 -3.83
CA LEU A 45 -6.21 3.89 -2.80
C LEU A 45 -5.72 4.36 -1.44
N THR A 46 -6.60 4.35 -0.45
CA THR A 46 -6.23 4.44 0.96
C THR A 46 -6.24 3.03 1.54
N VAL A 47 -5.09 2.58 2.04
CA VAL A 47 -4.91 1.23 2.57
C VAL A 47 -4.34 1.28 3.98
N GLU A 48 -4.59 0.21 4.72
CA GLU A 48 -3.91 -0.15 5.94
C GLU A 48 -3.04 -1.37 5.68
N LEU A 49 -1.78 -1.29 6.09
CA LEU A 49 -0.87 -2.41 6.17
C LEU A 49 -0.71 -2.81 7.63
N ASP A 50 -0.97 -4.07 7.92
CA ASP A 50 -0.78 -4.68 9.24
C ASP A 50 0.24 -5.82 9.15
N GLY A 51 1.17 -5.86 10.10
CA GLY A 51 2.24 -6.85 10.13
C GLY A 51 3.42 -6.42 11.01
N GLU A 52 4.55 -7.12 10.87
CA GLU A 52 5.78 -6.72 11.56
C GLU A 52 6.42 -5.50 10.88
N ALA A 53 7.07 -4.62 11.65
CA ALA A 53 7.59 -3.34 11.13
C ALA A 53 8.52 -3.54 9.92
N GLU A 54 9.38 -4.56 9.98
CA GLU A 54 10.31 -4.89 8.89
C GLU A 54 9.62 -5.43 7.63
N GLU A 55 8.50 -6.15 7.78
CA GLU A 55 7.70 -6.64 6.64
C GLU A 55 6.94 -5.47 6.00
N ILE A 56 6.38 -4.57 6.80
CA ILE A 56 5.71 -3.35 6.32
C ILE A 56 6.69 -2.45 5.56
N GLU A 57 7.89 -2.21 6.10
CA GLU A 57 8.90 -1.39 5.43
C GLU A 57 9.32 -2.00 4.09
N ARG A 58 9.54 -3.32 4.04
CA ARG A 58 9.84 -4.05 2.79
C ARG A 58 8.70 -3.95 1.77
N ALA A 59 7.46 -4.11 2.21
CA ALA A 59 6.28 -3.99 1.35
C ALA A 59 6.14 -2.56 0.78
N ILE A 60 6.32 -1.52 1.61
CA ILE A 60 6.29 -0.11 1.18
C ILE A 60 7.36 0.15 0.14
N LYS A 61 8.60 -0.29 0.40
CA LYS A 61 9.72 -0.10 -0.54
C LYS A 61 9.44 -0.79 -1.87
N PHE A 62 8.92 -2.02 -1.86
CA PHE A 62 8.53 -2.72 -3.07
C PHE A 62 7.48 -1.94 -3.88
N ILE A 63 6.44 -1.43 -3.22
CA ILE A 63 5.39 -0.62 -3.89
C ILE A 63 6.01 0.61 -4.56
N GLN A 64 6.92 1.31 -3.87
CA GLN A 64 7.64 2.47 -4.43
C GLN A 64 8.53 2.08 -5.63
N GLU A 65 9.22 0.95 -5.56
CA GLU A 65 10.06 0.43 -6.65
C GLU A 65 9.22 0.05 -7.90
N GLN A 66 7.94 -0.28 -7.73
CA GLN A 66 7.01 -0.49 -8.85
C GLN A 66 6.53 0.83 -9.49
N GLY A 67 7.02 1.99 -9.04
CA GLY A 67 6.64 3.31 -9.56
C GLY A 67 5.31 3.84 -9.04
N ILE A 68 4.77 3.26 -7.97
CA ILE A 68 3.58 3.76 -7.28
C ILE A 68 4.01 4.77 -6.23
N MET A 69 3.36 5.93 -6.21
CA MET A 69 3.61 6.92 -5.18
C MET A 69 2.94 6.48 -3.88
N VAL A 70 3.69 6.50 -2.79
CA VAL A 70 3.25 6.11 -1.45
C VAL A 70 3.36 7.32 -0.53
N GLU A 71 2.23 7.76 0.02
CA GLU A 71 2.16 8.85 0.98
C GLU A 71 1.65 8.32 2.33
N PRO A 72 2.39 8.50 3.43
CA PRO A 72 1.88 8.16 4.75
C PRO A 72 0.74 9.11 5.11
N LEU A 73 -0.38 8.56 5.60
CA LEU A 73 -1.44 9.37 6.17
C LEU A 73 -1.09 9.63 7.64
N GLU A 74 -0.74 10.86 7.97
CA GLU A 74 -0.46 11.25 9.36
C GLU A 74 -1.64 10.89 10.28
N GLY A 75 -1.35 10.18 11.37
CA GLY A 75 -2.24 10.22 12.54
C GLY A 75 -2.42 8.94 13.36
N GLN A 76 -2.05 7.74 12.91
CA GLN A 76 -2.33 6.51 13.67
C GLN A 76 -1.24 5.45 13.46
N ILE A 77 -0.09 5.59 14.13
CA ILE A 77 0.75 4.44 14.46
C ILE A 77 0.17 3.89 15.75
N PHE A 78 -0.66 2.85 15.66
CA PHE A 78 -1.00 2.06 16.84
C PHE A 78 0.12 1.05 17.05
N SER A 79 1.01 1.37 17.99
CA SER A 79 1.87 0.38 18.61
C SER A 79 1.17 -0.10 19.88
N GLU A 80 0.61 -1.31 19.84
CA GLU A 80 0.21 -2.06 21.04
C GLU A 80 1.42 -2.79 21.65
#